data_AF-A0A4P6TI33-F1
#
_entry.id   AF-A0A4P6TI33-F1
#
_cell.length_a   1.000
_cell.length_b   1.000
_cell.length_c   1.000
_cell.angle_alpha   90.00
_cell.angle_beta   90.00
_cell.angle_gamma   90.00
#
_symmetry.space_group_name_H-M   'P 1'
#
loop_
_entity.id
_entity.type
_entity.pdbx_description
1 polymer ?
#
loop_
_entity_poly.entity_id
_entity_poly.type
_entity_poly.pdbx_seq_one_letter_code
_entity_poly.pdbx_strand_id
1 'polypeptide(L)' 'MMILPDWLYAVASILAGVAIAVLTWKKQQRGIREDRYTLVGKLIIAVFMIAFGILLFKVGKS' A
#
# COMPACT_ATOMS: atom_id res chain seq x y z
N MET A 1 14.05 17.10 16.93
CA MET A 1 13.44 15.97 16.20
C MET A 1 11.95 15.95 16.51
N MET A 2 11.13 16.65 15.72
CA MET A 2 9.69 16.37 15.71
C MET A 2 9.50 15.31 14.63
N ILE A 3 9.76 14.07 15.06
CA ILE A 3 9.50 12.85 14.30
C ILE A 3 8.00 12.86 14.02
N LEU A 4 7.65 12.83 12.73
CA LEU A 4 6.28 12.86 12.27
C LEU A 4 5.48 11.78 13.03
N PRO A 5 4.21 12.04 13.43
CA PRO A 5 3.50 11.10 14.29
C PRO A 5 3.38 9.71 13.64
N ASP A 6 3.60 8.64 14.41
CA ASP A 6 3.57 7.26 13.90
C ASP A 6 2.26 6.89 13.19
N TRP A 7 1.15 7.47 13.65
CA TRP A 7 -0.15 7.31 13.01
C TRP A 7 -0.21 7.91 11.60
N LEU A 8 0.58 8.94 11.30
CA LEU A 8 0.65 9.51 9.95
C LEU A 8 1.40 8.58 8.99
N TYR A 9 2.46 7.91 9.46
CA TYR A 9 3.13 6.87 8.69
C TYR A 9 2.24 5.66 8.45
N ALA A 10 1.43 5.28 9.44
CA ALA A 10 0.43 4.23 9.31
C ALA A 10 -0.59 4.54 8.19
N VAL A 11 -1.14 5.77 8.21
CA VAL A 11 -2.09 6.25 7.18
C VAL A 11 -1.41 6.31 5.81
N ALA A 12 -0.18 6.82 5.73
CA ALA A 12 0.56 6.89 4.47
C ALA A 12 0.82 5.51 3.86
N SER A 13 1.17 4.52 4.68
CA SER A 13 1.39 3.14 4.22
C SER A 13 0.11 2.51 3.66
N ILE A 14 -1.03 2.70 4.34
CA ILE A 14 -2.33 2.20 3.87
C ILE A 14 -2.70 2.89 2.55
N LEU A 15 -2.58 4.21 2.47
CA LEU A 15 -2.86 4.97 1.25
C LEU A 15 -2.00 4.53 0.08
N ALA A 16 -0.72 4.23 0.31
CA ALA A 16 0.17 3.73 -0.73
C ALA A 16 -0.23 2.33 -1.22
N GLY A 17 -0.62 1.42 -0.32
CA GLY A 17 -1.16 0.11 -0.70
C GLY A 17 -2.43 0.22 -1.55
N VAL A 18 -3.36 1.10 -1.15
CA VAL A 18 -4.58 1.38 -1.93
C VAL A 18 -4.26 2.02 -3.27
N ALA A 19 -3.32 2.97 -3.32
CA ALA A 19 -2.91 3.62 -4.56
C ALA A 19 -2.33 2.62 -5.57
N ILE A 20 -1.50 1.67 -5.12
CA ILE A 20 -0.97 0.60 -5.96
C ILE A 20 -2.12 -0.24 -6.54
N ALA A 21 -3.11 -0.62 -5.72
CA ALA A 21 -4.27 -1.38 -6.18
C ALA A 21 -5.09 -0.60 -7.22
N VAL A 22 -5.39 0.67 -6.96
CA VAL A 22 -6.16 1.55 -7.86
C VAL A 22 -5.42 1.78 -9.18
N LEU A 23 -4.12 2.06 -9.14
CA LEU A 23 -3.31 2.26 -10.35
C LEU A 23 -3.21 0.99 -11.18
N THR A 24 -3.08 -0.16 -10.52
CA THR A 24 -3.06 -1.48 -11.18
C THR A 24 -4.40 -1.77 -11.84
N TRP A 25 -5.51 -1.53 -11.15
CA TRP A 25 -6.86 -1.66 -11.70
C TRP A 25 -7.10 -0.73 -12.90
N LYS A 26 -6.74 0.56 -12.76
CA LYS A 26 -6.88 1.56 -13.83
C LYS A 26 -6.01 1.22 -15.04
N LYS A 27 -4.83 0.63 -14.83
CA LYS A 27 -3.94 0.13 -15.88
C LYS A 27 -4.58 -1.05 -16.63
N GLN A 28 -5.19 -2.00 -15.93
CA GLN A 28 -5.93 -3.10 -16.54
C GLN A 28 -7.12 -2.60 -17.37
N GLN A 29 -7.89 -1.64 -16.87
CA GLN A 29 -9.01 -1.05 -17.63
C GLN A 29 -8.57 -0.36 -18.93
N ARG A 30 -7.34 0.16 -18.99
CA ARG A 30 -6.77 0.76 -20.21
C ARG A 30 -6.25 -0.28 -21.22
N GLY A 31 -6.42 -1.58 -20.95
CA GLY A 31 -5.99 -2.65 -21.85
C GLY A 31 -4.47 -2.80 -21.94
N ILE A 32 -3.71 -2.17 -21.03
CA ILE A 32 -2.25 -2.29 -21.02
C ILE A 32 -1.92 -3.69 -20.50
N ARG A 33 -1.43 -4.57 -21.39
CA ARG A 33 -0.98 -5.91 -21.02
C ARG A 33 0.13 -5.80 -19.99
N GLU A 34 -0.08 -6.45 -18.86
CA GLU A 34 0.85 -6.52 -17.76
C GLU A 34 1.11 -8.00 -17.45
N ASP A 35 2.38 -8.37 -17.28
CA ASP A 35 2.73 -9.75 -16.99
C ASP A 35 2.12 -10.20 -15.66
N ARG A 36 1.67 -11.46 -15.62
CA ARG A 36 1.07 -12.05 -14.41
C ARG A 36 2.00 -11.98 -13.21
N TYR A 37 3.31 -12.11 -13.42
CA TYR A 37 4.32 -12.00 -12.38
C TYR A 37 4.34 -10.60 -11.75
N THR A 38 4.28 -9.56 -12.59
CA THR A 38 4.22 -8.16 -12.17
C THR A 38 2.93 -7.84 -11.42
N LEU A 39 1.80 -8.38 -11.89
CA LEU A 39 0.49 -8.24 -11.23
C LEU A 39 0.49 -8.84 -9.82
N VAL A 40 0.99 -10.08 -9.69
CA VAL A 40 1.10 -10.76 -8.40
C VAL A 40 2.04 -10.02 -7.46
N GLY A 41 3.20 -9.56 -7.95
CA GLY A 41 4.15 -8.78 -7.15
C GLY A 41 3.54 -7.51 -6.58
N LYS A 42 2.80 -6.74 -7.40
CA LYS A 42 2.10 -5.53 -6.94
C LYS A 42 1.04 -5.82 -5.89
N LEU A 43 0.33 -6.93 -6.04
CA LEU A 43 -0.72 -7.33 -5.11
C LEU A 43 -0.12 -7.73 -3.75
N ILE A 44 0.99 -8.48 -3.75
CA ILE A 44 1.75 -8.81 -2.53
C ILE A 44 2.24 -7.53 -1.83
N ILE A 45 2.82 -6.60 -2.58
CA ILE A 45 3.29 -5.32 -2.02
C ILE A 45 2.13 -4.52 -1.43
N ALA A 46 1.01 -4.41 -2.13
CA ALA A 46 -0.17 -3.69 -1.64
C ALA A 46 -0.69 -4.29 -0.32
N VAL A 47 -0.79 -5.62 -0.23
CA VAL A 47 -1.19 -6.32 1.00
C VAL A 47 -0.19 -6.07 2.12
N PHE A 48 1.12 -6.14 1.84
CA PHE A 48 2.16 -5.85 2.82
C PHE A 48 2.08 -4.42 3.34
N MET A 49 1.88 -3.43 2.47
CA MET A 49 1.78 -2.02 2.88
C MET A 49 0.55 -1.76 3.77
N ILE A 50 -0.59 -2.40 3.47
CA ILE A 50 -1.80 -2.29 4.29
C ILE A 50 -1.57 -2.95 5.64
N ALA A 51 -1.05 -4.19 5.67
CA ALA A 51 -0.74 -4.90 6.91
C ALA A 51 0.28 -4.16 7.77
N PHE A 52 1.32 -3.59 7.16
CA PHE A 52 2.32 -2.78 7.83
C PHE A 52 1.72 -1.50 8.42
N GLY A 53 0.85 -0.81 7.68
CA GLY A 53 0.15 0.36 8.19
C GLY A 53 -0.76 0.03 9.38
N ILE A 54 -1.47 -1.09 9.35
CA ILE A 54 -2.27 -1.57 10.49
C ILE A 54 -1.38 -1.85 11.72
N LEU A 55 -0.21 -2.48 11.50
CA LEU A 55 0.78 -2.73 12.54
C LEU A 55 1.31 -1.44 13.16
N LEU A 56 1.67 -0.44 12.34
CA LEU A 56 2.08 0.89 12.83
C LEU A 56 0.98 1.56 13.65
N PHE A 57 -0.28 1.41 13.25
CA PHE A 57 -1.41 1.95 14.01
C PHE A 57 -1.57 1.26 15.39
N LYS A 58 -1.25 -0.03 15.47
CA LYS A 58 -1.29 -0.80 16.72
C LYS A 58 -0.10 -0.44 17.62
N VAL A 59 1.09 -0.27 17.06
CA VAL A 59 2.31 0.07 17.81
C VAL A 59 2.30 1.53 18.27
N GLY A 60 1.90 2.49 17.44
CA GLY A 60 1.86 3.91 17.79
C GLY A 60 0.77 4.31 18.79
N LYS A 61 -0.07 3.37 19.23
CA LYS A 61 -1.01 3.53 20.35
C LYS A 61 -0.50 2.94 21.66
N SER A 62 0.59 2.16 21.62
CA SER A 62 1.22 1.55 22.79
C SER A 62 2.29 2.46 23.37
#